data_AF-A0A382X1A6-F1
#
_entry.id   AF-A0A382X1A6-F1
#
_cell.length_a   1.000
_cell.length_b   1.000
_cell.length_c   1.000
_cell.angle_alpha   90.00
_cell.angle_beta   90.00
_cell.angle_gamma   90.00
#
_symmetry.space_group_name_H-M   'P 1'
#
loop_
_entity.id
_entity.type
_entity.pdbx_description
1 polymer ?
#
loop_
_entity_poly.entity_id
_entity_poly.type
_entity_poly.pdbx_seq_one_letter_code
_entity_poly.pdbx_strand_id
1 'polypeptide(L)'
;MFIDGEWVDSVSKKKFETLNPENNEPWAVVPEASAKDVDKAVKAAQKAFEGKWPKLFPKERAKYLKAIGDQLRENAELLGKIETIDTGKLFKETKTQANYIAEYYDYYAGLADKVEGTVLPIDKPNMQVITTRVPIGVVAAIVPWNSQMLLTAVKLAPALAMGNT
;
A
#
# COMPACT_ATOMS: atom_id res chain seq x y z
N MET A 1 -4.66 14.60 2.60
CA MET A 1 -3.56 13.60 2.56
C MET A 1 -3.50 12.90 3.90
N PHE A 2 -2.91 11.71 3.99
CA PHE A 2 -2.70 11.01 5.26
C PHE A 2 -1.21 10.87 5.54
N ILE A 3 -0.71 11.56 6.58
CA ILE A 3 0.72 11.64 6.90
C ILE A 3 0.88 11.48 8.42
N ASP A 4 1.81 10.61 8.85
CA ASP A 4 2.12 10.34 10.27
C ASP A 4 0.89 9.98 11.13
N GLY A 5 -0.08 9.25 10.55
CA GLY A 5 -1.29 8.83 11.25
C GLY A 5 -2.42 9.85 11.27
N GLU A 6 -2.26 11.00 10.61
CA GLU A 6 -3.25 12.09 10.63
C GLU A 6 -3.69 12.53 9.22
N TRP A 7 -4.95 12.99 9.12
CA TRP A 7 -5.45 13.67 7.93
C TRP A 7 -5.00 15.13 7.92
N VAL A 8 -4.23 15.50 6.90
CA VAL A 8 -3.63 16.83 6.79
C VAL A 8 -3.88 17.49 5.43
N ASP A 9 -3.99 18.81 5.45
CA ASP A 9 -3.91 19.68 4.27
C ASP A 9 -2.46 19.81 3.76
N SER A 10 -2.31 20.30 2.52
CA SER A 10 -1.01 20.75 2.00
C SER A 10 -0.44 21.89 2.85
N VAL A 11 0.87 21.87 3.12
CA VAL A 11 1.57 23.01 3.74
C VAL A 11 1.39 24.28 2.91
N SER A 12 1.34 24.15 1.59
CA SER A 12 1.10 25.28 0.68
C SER A 12 -0.36 25.75 0.65
N LYS A 13 -1.28 25.01 1.27
CA LYS A 13 -2.75 25.18 1.21
C LYS A 13 -3.36 25.06 -0.18
N LYS A 14 -2.57 24.74 -1.21
CA LYS A 14 -3.06 24.45 -2.55
C LYS A 14 -3.88 23.17 -2.59
N LYS A 15 -4.84 23.15 -3.50
CA LYS A 15 -5.76 22.05 -3.79
C LYS A 15 -5.98 22.00 -5.30
N PHE A 16 -6.35 20.83 -5.82
CA PHE A 16 -6.79 20.68 -7.19
C PHE A 16 -8.09 19.87 -7.25
N GLU A 17 -8.86 20.09 -8.30
CA GLU A 17 -10.08 19.37 -8.61
C GLU A 17 -9.76 18.14 -9.44
N THR A 18 -10.35 17.00 -9.07
CA THR A 18 -10.46 15.84 -9.98
C THR A 18 -11.83 15.89 -10.66
N LEU A 19 -11.84 15.57 -11.95
CA LEU A 19 -13.00 15.71 -12.82
C LEU A 19 -13.59 14.34 -13.12
N ASN A 20 -14.91 14.24 -13.14
CA ASN A 20 -15.57 13.06 -13.67
C ASN A 20 -15.43 13.08 -15.21
N PRO A 21 -14.79 12.08 -15.85
CA PRO A 21 -14.57 12.07 -17.29
C PRO A 21 -15.87 11.92 -18.11
N GLU A 22 -16.99 11.53 -17.50
CA GLU A 22 -18.30 11.44 -18.18
C GLU A 22 -18.82 12.81 -18.63
N ASN A 23 -18.64 13.85 -17.81
CA ASN A 23 -19.21 15.18 -18.02
C ASN A 23 -18.18 16.32 -17.87
N ASN A 24 -16.95 16.00 -17.50
CA ASN A 24 -15.86 16.94 -17.27
C ASN A 24 -16.12 17.96 -16.13
N GLU A 25 -17.01 17.61 -15.19
CA GLU A 25 -17.33 18.42 -14.02
C GLU A 25 -16.51 17.98 -12.79
N PRO A 26 -16.13 18.90 -11.88
CA PRO A 26 -15.47 18.54 -10.62
C PRO A 26 -16.32 17.60 -9.77
N TRP A 27 -15.72 16.51 -9.28
CA TRP A 27 -16.39 15.57 -8.37
C TRP A 27 -15.74 15.49 -6.99
N ALA A 28 -14.44 15.79 -6.89
CA ALA A 28 -13.73 15.89 -5.62
C ALA A 28 -12.61 16.93 -5.66
N VAL A 29 -12.27 17.47 -4.49
CA VAL A 29 -11.17 18.42 -4.29
C VAL A 29 -10.16 17.79 -3.35
N VAL A 30 -8.90 17.68 -3.78
CA VAL A 30 -7.83 17.04 -3.01
C VAL A 30 -6.65 18.00 -2.79
N PRO A 31 -5.90 17.88 -1.68
CA PRO A 31 -4.71 18.71 -1.46
C PRO A 31 -3.64 18.47 -2.52
N GLU A 32 -3.01 19.55 -3.00
CA GLU A 32 -1.84 19.50 -3.87
C GLU A 32 -0.58 19.44 -3.00
N ALA A 33 0.03 18.25 -2.89
CA ALA A 33 1.21 18.04 -2.05
C ALA A 33 2.40 18.88 -2.53
N SER A 34 3.07 19.57 -1.61
CA SER A 34 4.35 20.22 -1.88
C SER A 34 5.53 19.29 -1.58
N ALA A 35 6.73 19.64 -2.04
CA ALA A 35 7.96 18.91 -1.67
C ALA A 35 8.14 18.79 -0.15
N LYS A 36 7.71 19.82 0.62
CA LYS A 36 7.76 19.78 2.09
C LYS A 36 6.80 18.77 2.70
N ASP A 37 5.65 18.52 2.07
CA ASP A 37 4.70 17.50 2.52
C ASP A 37 5.26 16.10 2.27
N VAL A 38 5.90 15.90 1.11
CA VAL A 38 6.60 14.66 0.77
C VAL A 38 7.74 14.39 1.76
N ASP A 39 8.57 15.39 2.07
CA ASP A 39 9.65 15.25 3.07
C ASP A 39 9.12 14.84 4.45
N LYS A 40 7.97 15.38 4.88
CA LYS A 40 7.32 14.99 6.13
C LYS A 40 6.86 13.53 6.08
N ALA A 41 6.23 13.10 4.98
CA ALA A 41 5.79 11.72 4.80
C ALA A 41 6.97 10.74 4.82
N VAL A 42 8.07 11.04 4.12
CA VAL A 42 9.28 10.21 4.12
C VAL A 42 9.91 10.12 5.51
N LYS A 43 10.00 11.23 6.25
CA LYS A 43 10.51 11.23 7.63
C LYS A 43 9.63 10.42 8.58
N ALA A 44 8.30 10.51 8.44
CA ALA A 44 7.36 9.72 9.22
C ALA A 44 7.49 8.22 8.90
N ALA A 45 7.59 7.86 7.61
CA ALA A 45 7.83 6.49 7.18
C ALA A 45 9.15 5.94 7.75
N GLN A 46 10.24 6.71 7.68
CA GLN A 46 11.54 6.35 8.27
C GLN A 46 11.43 6.10 9.78
N LYS A 47 10.74 6.99 10.52
CA LYS A 47 10.50 6.81 11.95
C LYS A 47 9.67 5.55 12.26
N ALA A 48 8.67 5.24 11.43
CA ALA A 48 7.87 4.03 11.57
C ALA A 48 8.70 2.76 11.26
N PHE A 49 9.61 2.83 10.29
CA PHE A 49 10.54 1.76 9.92
C PHE A 49 11.58 1.52 11.02
N GLU A 50 12.10 2.54 11.67
CA GLU A 50 12.97 2.37 12.85
C GLU A 50 12.19 1.88 14.10
N GLY A 51 10.86 2.03 14.03
CA GLY A 51 9.91 1.71 15.09
C GLY A 51 9.53 0.23 15.16
N LYS A 52 8.24 -0.02 15.41
CA LYS A 52 7.71 -1.36 15.72
C LYS A 52 7.37 -2.18 14.49
N TRP A 53 7.02 -1.54 13.37
CA TRP A 53 6.44 -2.21 12.21
C TRP A 53 7.32 -3.34 11.62
N PRO A 54 8.61 -3.11 11.26
CA PRO A 54 9.46 -4.20 10.77
C PRO A 54 9.82 -5.22 11.84
N LYS A 55 9.68 -4.88 13.13
CA LYS A 55 9.96 -5.78 14.26
C LYS A 55 8.78 -6.68 14.63
N LEU A 56 7.58 -6.41 14.10
CA LEU A 56 6.44 -7.30 14.27
C LEU A 56 6.75 -8.68 13.70
N PHE A 57 6.22 -9.73 14.33
CA PHE A 57 6.33 -11.06 13.75
C PHE A 57 5.60 -11.11 12.41
N PRO A 58 6.08 -11.91 11.43
CA PRO A 58 5.43 -12.04 10.13
C PRO A 58 3.92 -12.35 10.22
N LYS A 59 3.53 -13.23 11.15
CA LYS A 59 2.13 -13.56 11.42
C LYS A 59 1.27 -12.37 11.87
N GLU A 60 1.86 -11.38 12.53
CA GLU A 60 1.16 -10.19 12.99
C GLU A 60 0.94 -9.23 11.83
N ARG A 61 1.96 -9.02 10.99
CA ARG A 61 1.81 -8.26 9.73
C ARG A 61 0.73 -8.88 8.85
N ALA A 62 0.72 -10.21 8.70
CA ALA A 62 -0.31 -10.93 7.96
C ALA A 62 -1.74 -10.65 8.46
N LYS A 63 -1.96 -10.45 9.77
CA LYS A 63 -3.27 -10.07 10.30
C LYS A 63 -3.74 -8.70 9.81
N TYR A 64 -2.83 -7.73 9.75
CA TYR A 64 -3.15 -6.40 9.21
C TYR A 64 -3.47 -6.45 7.71
N LEU A 65 -2.71 -7.24 6.93
CA LEU A 65 -3.00 -7.43 5.51
C LEU A 65 -4.39 -8.05 5.29
N LYS A 66 -4.74 -9.09 6.06
CA LYS A 66 -6.08 -9.69 6.02
C LYS A 66 -7.17 -8.70 6.38
N ALA A 67 -6.95 -7.89 7.43
CA ALA A 67 -7.90 -6.85 7.81
C ALA A 67 -8.12 -5.81 6.70
N ILE A 68 -7.08 -5.45 5.92
CA ILE A 68 -7.24 -4.61 4.73
C ILE A 68 -8.10 -5.33 3.68
N GLY A 69 -7.84 -6.61 3.41
CA GLY A 69 -8.65 -7.43 2.52
C GLY A 69 -10.12 -7.48 2.93
N ASP A 70 -10.40 -7.64 4.22
CA ASP A 70 -11.76 -7.67 4.75
C ASP A 70 -12.47 -6.32 4.57
N GLN A 71 -11.79 -5.21 4.86
CA GLN A 71 -12.34 -3.86 4.62
C GLN A 71 -12.63 -3.60 3.13
N LEU A 72 -11.79 -4.10 2.22
CA LEU A 72 -12.03 -3.99 0.77
C LEU A 72 -13.29 -4.73 0.35
N ARG A 73 -13.52 -5.93 0.89
CA ARG A 73 -14.74 -6.73 0.61
C ARG A 73 -15.98 -6.05 1.16
N GLU A 74 -15.93 -5.60 2.41
CA GLU A 74 -17.04 -4.92 3.07
C GLU A 74 -17.47 -3.66 2.32
N ASN A 75 -16.53 -2.94 1.72
CA ASN A 75 -16.76 -1.67 1.03
C ASN A 75 -16.75 -1.79 -0.50
N ALA A 76 -16.83 -3.01 -1.06
CA ALA A 76 -16.55 -3.23 -2.48
C ALA A 76 -17.43 -2.41 -3.43
N GLU A 77 -18.73 -2.35 -3.17
CA GLU A 77 -19.65 -1.59 -4.02
C GLU A 77 -19.40 -0.07 -3.94
N LEU A 78 -19.11 0.45 -2.73
CA LEU A 78 -18.79 1.87 -2.52
C LEU A 78 -17.53 2.25 -3.28
N LEU A 79 -16.47 1.45 -3.13
CA LEU A 79 -15.20 1.67 -3.81
C LEU A 79 -15.35 1.54 -5.33
N GLY A 80 -16.17 0.62 -5.82
CA GLY A 80 -16.49 0.51 -7.24
C GLY A 80 -17.18 1.75 -7.81
N LYS A 81 -18.10 2.37 -7.06
CA LYS A 81 -18.73 3.65 -7.47
C LYS A 81 -17.70 4.76 -7.59
N ILE A 82 -16.78 4.87 -6.62
CA ILE A 82 -15.71 5.86 -6.63
C ILE A 82 -14.78 5.65 -7.83
N GLU A 83 -14.29 4.42 -8.05
CA GLU A 83 -13.40 4.11 -9.19
C GLU A 83 -14.11 4.40 -10.53
N THR A 84 -15.41 4.12 -10.65
CA THR A 84 -16.17 4.48 -11.86
C THR A 84 -16.23 5.99 -12.10
N ILE A 85 -16.52 6.79 -11.07
CA ILE A 85 -16.58 8.24 -11.21
C ILE A 85 -15.21 8.82 -11.56
N ASP A 86 -14.13 8.32 -10.96
CA ASP A 86 -12.80 8.90 -11.15
C ASP A 86 -12.12 8.43 -12.46
N THR A 87 -12.42 7.21 -12.94
CA THR A 87 -11.75 6.62 -14.11
C THR A 87 -12.60 6.55 -15.37
N GLY A 88 -13.93 6.68 -15.24
CA GLY A 88 -14.88 6.47 -16.34
C GLY A 88 -15.13 5.00 -16.71
N LYS A 89 -14.56 4.04 -15.98
CA LYS A 89 -14.84 2.61 -16.21
C LYS A 89 -16.29 2.26 -15.89
N LEU A 90 -16.83 1.33 -16.66
CA LEU A 90 -18.19 0.84 -16.45
C LEU A 90 -18.37 0.30 -15.03
N PHE A 91 -19.44 0.71 -14.36
CA PHE A 91 -19.73 0.24 -13.00
C PHE A 91 -19.83 -1.28 -12.88
N LYS A 92 -20.25 -1.96 -13.95
CA LYS A 92 -20.28 -3.42 -14.02
C LYS A 92 -18.89 -4.06 -13.83
N GLU A 93 -17.82 -3.36 -14.24
CA GLU A 93 -16.44 -3.82 -14.09
C GLU A 93 -15.85 -3.48 -12.72
N THR A 94 -16.22 -2.33 -12.15
CA THR A 94 -15.64 -1.81 -10.89
C THR A 94 -16.38 -2.27 -9.64
N LYS A 95 -17.68 -2.58 -9.73
CA LYS A 95 -18.55 -2.92 -8.58
C LYS A 95 -17.98 -3.99 -7.65
N THR A 96 -17.30 -4.98 -8.20
CA THR A 96 -16.73 -6.11 -7.46
C THR A 96 -15.20 -6.12 -7.48
N GLN A 97 -14.57 -5.12 -8.09
CA GLN A 97 -13.12 -5.09 -8.28
C GLN A 97 -12.36 -5.12 -6.95
N ALA A 98 -12.88 -4.49 -5.91
CA ALA A 98 -12.29 -4.52 -4.58
C ALA A 98 -12.22 -5.95 -3.98
N ASN A 99 -13.15 -6.86 -4.33
CA ASN A 99 -13.08 -8.26 -3.90
C ASN A 99 -11.86 -8.96 -4.49
N TYR A 100 -11.62 -8.74 -5.79
CA TYR A 100 -10.42 -9.25 -6.46
C TYR A 100 -9.13 -8.64 -5.89
N ILE A 101 -9.16 -7.33 -5.56
CA ILE A 101 -8.02 -6.66 -4.92
C ILE A 101 -7.76 -7.23 -3.52
N ALA A 102 -8.81 -7.61 -2.78
CA ALA A 102 -8.66 -8.24 -1.46
C ALA A 102 -7.88 -9.56 -1.53
N GLU A 103 -8.02 -10.32 -2.62
CA GLU A 103 -7.25 -11.56 -2.83
C GLU A 103 -5.74 -11.31 -2.93
N TYR A 104 -5.30 -10.15 -3.43
CA TYR A 104 -3.88 -9.78 -3.41
C TYR A 104 -3.36 -9.61 -1.98
N TYR A 105 -4.14 -8.97 -1.11
CA TYR A 105 -3.76 -8.82 0.29
C TYR A 105 -3.74 -10.16 1.02
N ASP A 106 -4.69 -11.06 0.74
CA ASP A 106 -4.69 -12.42 1.27
C ASP A 106 -3.47 -13.22 0.81
N TYR A 107 -3.12 -13.12 -0.48
CA TYR A 107 -1.95 -13.78 -1.05
C TYR A 107 -0.67 -13.35 -0.32
N TYR A 108 -0.43 -12.04 -0.19
CA TYR A 108 0.76 -11.53 0.50
C TYR A 108 0.70 -11.73 2.01
N ALA A 109 -0.49 -11.78 2.62
CA ALA A 109 -0.65 -12.19 4.01
C ALA A 109 -0.21 -13.66 4.22
N GLY A 110 -0.57 -14.54 3.29
CA GLY A 110 -0.15 -15.95 3.30
C GLY A 110 1.34 -16.14 3.01
N LEU A 111 1.96 -15.20 2.29
CA LEU A 111 3.39 -15.21 1.99
C LEU A 111 4.26 -14.58 3.08
N ALA A 112 3.69 -13.70 3.93
CA ALA A 112 4.45 -12.89 4.88
C ALA A 112 5.37 -13.71 5.79
N ASP A 113 4.94 -14.89 6.24
CA ASP A 113 5.69 -15.82 7.10
C ASP A 113 6.41 -16.95 6.33
N LYS A 114 6.42 -16.89 5.00
CA LYS A 114 7.12 -17.84 4.10
C LYS A 114 8.38 -17.23 3.48
N VAL A 115 8.86 -16.14 4.07
CA VAL A 115 10.10 -15.47 3.67
C VAL A 115 11.27 -16.24 4.28
N GLU A 116 11.78 -17.20 3.53
CA GLU A 116 12.82 -18.12 3.97
C GLU A 116 14.23 -17.64 3.62
N GLY A 117 15.19 -18.05 4.46
CA GLY A 117 16.62 -17.95 4.19
C GLY A 117 17.16 -19.21 3.52
N THR A 118 18.47 -19.28 3.33
CA THR A 118 19.14 -20.49 2.83
C THR A 118 20.42 -20.75 3.61
N VAL A 119 20.68 -22.01 3.94
CA VAL A 119 21.97 -22.45 4.50
C VAL A 119 22.92 -22.75 3.35
N LEU A 120 24.09 -22.11 3.33
CA LEU A 120 25.05 -22.26 2.25
C LEU A 120 26.02 -23.43 2.51
N PRO A 121 26.28 -24.30 1.52
CA PRO A 121 27.28 -25.36 1.65
C PRO A 121 28.68 -24.76 1.51
N ILE A 122 29.43 -24.66 2.61
CA ILE A 122 30.78 -24.09 2.62
C ILE A 122 31.82 -25.11 3.09
N ASP A 123 33.08 -24.88 2.74
CA ASP A 123 34.23 -25.77 2.94
C ASP A 123 34.97 -25.53 4.27
N LYS A 124 34.37 -24.79 5.21
CA LYS A 124 34.96 -24.49 6.53
C LYS A 124 34.27 -25.32 7.62
N PRO A 125 34.97 -26.28 8.26
CA PRO A 125 34.35 -27.28 9.14
C PRO A 125 33.74 -26.72 10.44
N ASN A 126 34.06 -25.49 10.82
CA ASN A 126 33.56 -24.84 12.05
C ASN A 126 32.82 -23.53 11.75
N MET A 127 32.17 -23.43 10.59
CA MET A 127 31.44 -22.23 10.19
C MET A 127 30.11 -22.62 9.55
N GLN A 128 29.02 -21.99 10.00
CA GLN A 128 27.72 -22.06 9.37
C GLN A 128 27.43 -20.72 8.70
N VAL A 129 27.01 -20.76 7.43
CA VAL A 129 26.63 -19.55 6.69
C VAL A 129 25.17 -19.65 6.30
N ILE A 130 24.43 -18.58 6.63
CA ILE A 130 23.01 -18.44 6.29
C ILE A 130 22.78 -17.13 5.54
N THR A 131 21.82 -17.14 4.63
CA THR A 131 21.24 -15.94 4.04
C THR A 131 19.89 -15.67 4.66
N THR A 132 19.53 -14.40 4.81
CA THR A 132 18.20 -13.97 5.24
C THR A 132 17.70 -12.87 4.31
N ARG A 133 16.38 -12.70 4.25
CA ARG A 133 15.73 -11.61 3.53
C ARG A 133 15.19 -10.62 4.56
N VAL A 134 15.58 -9.37 4.40
CA VAL A 134 15.14 -8.26 5.26
C VAL A 134 14.30 -7.27 4.44
N PRO A 135 13.41 -6.48 5.05
CA PRO A 135 12.78 -5.38 4.37
C PRO A 135 13.83 -4.43 3.78
N ILE A 136 13.49 -3.80 2.66
CA ILE A 136 14.34 -2.82 1.96
C ILE A 136 14.39 -1.50 2.75
N GLY A 137 13.29 -1.07 3.35
CA GLY A 137 13.20 0.19 4.07
C GLY A 137 11.94 0.97 3.76
N VAL A 138 12.11 2.28 3.57
CA VAL A 138 11.06 3.20 3.11
C VAL A 138 10.88 3.05 1.60
N VAL A 139 9.64 2.85 1.14
CA VAL A 139 9.31 2.63 -0.27
C VAL A 139 8.36 3.72 -0.78
N ALA A 140 8.76 4.41 -1.85
CA ALA A 140 7.87 5.32 -2.57
C ALA A 140 7.12 4.56 -3.69
N ALA A 141 5.79 4.57 -3.64
CA ALA A 141 4.93 3.95 -4.64
C ALA A 141 4.19 5.01 -5.47
N ILE A 142 4.54 5.14 -6.76
CA ILE A 142 3.84 6.01 -7.72
C ILE A 142 2.92 5.14 -8.59
N VAL A 143 1.65 5.51 -8.67
CA VAL A 143 0.59 4.73 -9.34
C VAL A 143 0.00 5.51 -10.52
N PRO A 144 -0.29 4.88 -11.66
CA PRO A 144 -0.96 5.53 -12.78
C PRO A 144 -2.48 5.57 -12.57
N TRP A 145 -3.15 6.42 -13.36
CA TRP A 145 -4.57 6.77 -13.21
C TRP A 145 -5.55 5.69 -13.68
N ASN A 146 -5.12 4.71 -14.48
CA ASN A 146 -6.02 3.82 -15.20
C ASN A 146 -6.53 2.62 -14.36
N SER A 147 -5.95 2.32 -13.20
CA SER A 147 -6.37 1.25 -12.27
C SER A 147 -5.79 1.49 -10.88
N GLN A 148 -6.14 2.62 -10.29
CA GLN A 148 -5.42 3.18 -9.13
C GLN A 148 -5.47 2.25 -7.92
N MET A 149 -6.63 1.70 -7.57
CA MET A 149 -6.77 0.80 -6.42
C MET A 149 -5.96 -0.49 -6.56
N LEU A 150 -6.06 -1.15 -7.71
CA LEU A 150 -5.32 -2.39 -7.97
C LEU A 150 -3.82 -2.13 -7.97
N LEU A 151 -3.37 -1.09 -8.68
CA LEU A 151 -1.96 -0.78 -8.81
C LEU A 151 -1.34 -0.24 -7.51
N THR A 152 -2.18 0.26 -6.59
CA THR A 152 -1.78 0.52 -5.21
C THR A 152 -1.57 -0.80 -4.46
N ALA A 153 -2.52 -1.73 -4.52
CA ALA A 153 -2.44 -3.00 -3.80
C ALA A 153 -1.23 -3.85 -4.20
N VAL A 154 -0.90 -3.94 -5.50
CA VAL A 154 0.27 -4.71 -5.97
C VAL A 154 1.61 -4.16 -5.48
N LYS A 155 1.66 -2.89 -5.01
CA LYS A 155 2.84 -2.26 -4.41
C LYS A 155 2.80 -2.34 -2.90
N LEU A 156 1.66 -1.99 -2.30
CA LEU A 156 1.50 -1.86 -0.86
C LEU A 156 1.47 -3.22 -0.14
N ALA A 157 0.77 -4.21 -0.70
CA ALA A 157 0.66 -5.54 -0.09
C ALA A 157 2.02 -6.23 0.12
N PRO A 158 2.92 -6.36 -0.88
CA PRO A 158 4.24 -6.94 -0.66
C PRO A 158 5.13 -6.08 0.24
N ALA A 159 5.03 -4.74 0.14
CA ALA A 159 5.81 -3.83 0.97
C ALA A 159 5.48 -4.04 2.46
N LEU A 160 4.19 -4.02 2.82
CA LEU A 160 3.71 -4.25 4.18
C LEU A 160 3.99 -5.67 4.67
N ALA A 161 3.82 -6.70 3.82
CA ALA A 161 4.11 -8.09 4.19
C ALA A 161 5.57 -8.28 4.64
N MET A 162 6.51 -7.64 3.92
CA MET A 162 7.94 -7.69 4.25
C MET A 162 8.34 -6.78 5.43
N GLY A 163 7.46 -5.89 5.88
CA GLY A 163 7.74 -4.94 6.97
C GLY A 163 8.37 -3.62 6.50
N ASN A 164 8.24 -3.29 5.22
CA ASN A 164 8.57 -1.96 4.71
C ASN A 164 7.50 -0.93 5.13
N THR A 165 7.82 0.34 4.97
CA THR A 165 6.92 1.49 5.16
C THR A 165 6.76 2.28 3.89
#